data_AF-A0A6J1QE17-F1
#
_entry.id   AF-A0A6J1QE17-F1
#
_cell.length_a   1.000
_cell.length_b   1.000
_cell.length_c   1.000
_cell.angle_alpha   90.00
_cell.angle_beta   90.00
_cell.angle_gamma   90.00
#
_symmetry.space_group_name_H-M   'P 1'
#
loop_
_entity.id
_entity.type
_entity.pdbx_description
1 polymer ?
#
loop_
_entity_poly.entity_id
_entity_poly.type
_entity_poly.pdbx_seq_one_letter_code
_entity_poly.pdbx_strand_id
1 'polypeptide(L)'
;MDKLQFEFTIVASPKDEKSATIAITSIRTEDGLTYVLQGDQGLTNHIELMKTENYLKAKNSLKKRHQSRKVWISMTEELRKIYIDEDGNIQFAGEYLQEIEEKDRADIRKDDLSKILEKLVETSQKKEGEKKLKQIAEKYMIEKFTSKKHSNAKQWIETFEKECTRFDITEDEIKIEILRLFLDKFCLDWHCMGNVNEVENYC
;
A
#
# COMPACT_ATOMS: atom_id res chain seq x y z
N MET A 1 11.74 -21.84 -27.57
CA MET A 1 10.58 -21.33 -26.81
C MET A 1 9.88 -20.32 -27.69
N ASP A 2 8.66 -20.66 -28.09
CA ASP A 2 7.93 -19.91 -29.12
C ASP A 2 6.83 -19.05 -28.51
N LYS A 3 6.43 -19.36 -27.26
CA LYS A 3 5.48 -18.59 -26.48
C LYS A 3 5.81 -18.68 -24.99
N LEU A 4 5.39 -17.66 -24.25
CA LEU A 4 5.41 -17.64 -22.79
C LEU A 4 4.00 -17.36 -22.27
N GLN A 5 3.66 -17.91 -21.11
CA GLN A 5 2.42 -17.61 -20.40
C GLN A 5 2.67 -16.55 -19.34
N PHE A 6 2.01 -15.41 -19.46
CA PHE A 6 2.08 -14.33 -18.50
C PHE A 6 0.87 -14.36 -17.57
N GLU A 7 1.10 -14.21 -16.27
CA GLU A 7 0.05 -13.98 -15.28
C GLU A 7 -0.10 -12.49 -14.99
N PHE A 8 -1.22 -11.92 -15.41
CA PHE A 8 -1.58 -10.53 -15.16
C PHE A 8 -2.52 -10.44 -13.97
N THR A 9 -2.19 -9.61 -12.98
CA THR A 9 -2.98 -9.44 -11.75
C THR A 9 -3.27 -7.97 -11.49
N ILE A 10 -4.51 -7.63 -11.09
CA ILE A 10 -4.81 -6.28 -10.61
C ILE A 10 -4.31 -6.16 -9.16
N VAL A 11 -3.26 -5.37 -8.95
CA VAL A 11 -2.66 -5.10 -7.64
C VAL A 11 -2.91 -3.65 -7.21
N ALA A 12 -2.62 -3.32 -5.95
CA ALA A 12 -2.57 -1.93 -5.52
C ALA A 12 -1.43 -1.21 -6.25
N SER A 13 -1.67 0.04 -6.66
CA SER A 13 -0.62 0.82 -7.29
C SER A 13 0.47 1.12 -6.26
N PRO A 14 1.76 0.97 -6.62
CA PRO A 14 2.86 1.34 -5.74
C PRO A 14 2.92 2.85 -5.46
N LYS A 15 2.19 3.67 -6.24
CA LYS A 15 2.13 5.14 -6.07
C LYS A 15 0.99 5.62 -5.17
N ASP A 16 -0.09 4.85 -5.04
CA ASP A 16 -1.27 5.20 -4.25
C ASP A 16 -2.10 3.94 -3.95
N GLU A 17 -2.22 3.59 -2.66
CA GLU A 17 -2.98 2.43 -2.17
C GLU A 17 -4.48 2.46 -2.56
N LYS A 18 -5.04 3.60 -2.97
CA LYS A 18 -6.43 3.69 -3.47
C LYS A 18 -6.57 3.30 -4.93
N SER A 19 -5.52 3.47 -5.72
CA SER A 19 -5.54 3.17 -7.15
C SER A 19 -5.11 1.73 -7.43
N ALA A 20 -5.64 1.12 -8.49
CA ALA A 20 -5.32 -0.24 -8.87
C ALA A 20 -4.60 -0.24 -10.22
N THR A 21 -3.58 -1.07 -10.35
CA THR A 21 -2.82 -1.24 -11.59
C THR A 21 -2.72 -2.73 -11.95
N ILE A 22 -2.47 -3.03 -13.22
CA ILE A 22 -2.18 -4.39 -13.66
C ILE A 22 -0.67 -4.60 -13.50
N ALA A 23 -0.28 -5.72 -12.92
CA ALA A 23 1.10 -6.15 -12.77
C ALA A 23 1.30 -7.55 -13.38
N ILE A 24 2.53 -7.89 -13.76
CA ILE A 24 2.91 -9.25 -14.14
C ILE A 24 3.48 -9.94 -12.91
N THR A 25 2.79 -10.98 -12.43
CA THR A 25 3.19 -11.67 -11.20
C THR A 25 3.99 -12.93 -11.46
N SER A 26 3.81 -13.57 -12.62
CA SER A 26 4.62 -14.71 -13.02
C SER A 26 4.69 -14.91 -14.52
N ILE A 27 5.75 -15.59 -14.97
CA ILE A 27 5.96 -16.06 -16.34
C ILE A 27 6.12 -17.57 -16.30
N ARG A 28 5.42 -18.28 -17.18
CA ARG A 28 5.53 -19.73 -17.31
C ARG A 28 5.95 -20.12 -18.72
N THR A 29 6.92 -21.00 -18.81
CA THR A 29 7.44 -21.57 -20.06
C THR A 29 6.59 -22.76 -20.52
N GLU A 30 6.78 -23.19 -21.77
CA GLU A 30 5.98 -24.28 -22.39
C GLU A 30 6.23 -25.65 -21.75
N ASP A 31 7.41 -25.86 -21.19
CA ASP A 31 7.82 -27.02 -20.41
C ASP A 31 7.29 -26.98 -18.95
N GLY A 32 6.63 -25.90 -18.56
CA GLY A 32 5.90 -25.79 -17.31
C GLY A 32 6.66 -25.12 -16.17
N LEU A 33 7.93 -24.74 -16.36
CA LEU A 33 8.72 -23.99 -15.38
C LEU A 33 8.10 -22.61 -15.16
N THR A 34 8.13 -22.11 -13.93
CA THR A 34 7.54 -20.82 -13.59
C THR A 34 8.55 -19.92 -12.91
N TYR A 35 8.55 -18.67 -13.34
CA TYR A 35 9.46 -17.63 -12.91
C TYR A 35 8.65 -16.49 -12.27
N VAL A 36 9.14 -15.97 -11.16
CA VAL A 36 8.54 -14.80 -10.49
C VAL A 36 9.35 -13.56 -10.85
N LEU A 37 8.65 -12.47 -11.15
CA LEU A 37 9.29 -11.17 -11.28
C LEU A 37 9.46 -10.58 -9.87
N GLN A 38 10.69 -10.40 -9.41
CA GLN A 38 10.96 -9.66 -8.17
C GLN A 38 11.05 -8.15 -8.49
N GLY A 39 10.49 -7.29 -7.63
CA GLY A 39 10.61 -5.81 -7.78
C GLY A 39 9.41 -5.09 -8.41
N ASP A 40 9.66 -3.97 -9.11
CA ASP A 40 8.63 -3.12 -9.74
C ASP A 40 7.99 -3.83 -10.95
N GLN A 41 7.03 -4.70 -10.63
CA GLN A 41 6.17 -5.44 -11.57
C GLN A 41 5.18 -4.53 -12.34
N GLY A 42 5.35 -3.21 -12.25
CA GLY A 42 4.54 -2.24 -12.95
C GLY A 42 4.56 -2.49 -14.46
N LEU A 43 3.36 -2.63 -15.05
CA LEU A 43 3.22 -2.89 -16.48
C LEU A 43 3.89 -1.84 -17.38
N THR A 44 4.16 -0.65 -16.83
CA THR A 44 4.90 0.43 -17.48
C THR A 44 6.27 0.02 -17.99
N ASN A 45 6.88 -1.01 -17.38
CA ASN A 45 8.19 -1.53 -17.78
C ASN A 45 8.08 -2.60 -18.91
N HIS A 46 6.86 -3.00 -19.28
CA HIS A 46 6.57 -4.06 -20.24
C HIS A 46 5.92 -3.50 -21.53
N ILE A 47 6.48 -2.42 -22.08
CA ILE A 47 5.87 -1.62 -23.16
C ILE A 47 5.55 -2.45 -24.40
N GLU A 48 6.46 -3.31 -24.85
CA GLU A 48 6.22 -4.16 -26.04
C GLU A 48 5.12 -5.20 -25.77
N LEU A 49 5.07 -5.75 -24.56
CA LEU A 49 4.01 -6.70 -24.18
C LEU A 49 2.64 -6.02 -24.20
N MET A 50 2.57 -4.75 -23.79
CA MET A 50 1.35 -3.96 -23.78
C MET A 50 0.77 -3.68 -25.16
N LYS A 51 1.56 -3.80 -26.23
CA LYS A 51 1.09 -3.63 -27.61
C LYS A 51 0.39 -4.86 -28.16
N THR A 52 0.58 -6.02 -27.52
CA THR A 52 0.00 -7.27 -28.01
C THR A 52 -1.53 -7.31 -27.85
N GLU A 53 -2.24 -7.87 -28.83
CA GLU A 53 -3.69 -8.08 -28.73
C GLU A 53 -4.06 -8.96 -27.53
N ASN A 54 -3.21 -9.94 -27.21
CA ASN A 54 -3.42 -10.88 -26.12
C ASN A 54 -3.44 -10.14 -24.78
N TYR A 55 -2.52 -9.19 -24.59
CA TYR A 55 -2.55 -8.31 -23.43
C TYR A 55 -3.82 -7.43 -23.41
N LEU A 56 -4.21 -6.81 -24.53
CA LEU A 56 -5.42 -5.98 -24.58
C LEU A 56 -6.67 -6.78 -24.18
N LYS A 57 -6.79 -8.02 -24.66
CA LYS A 57 -7.86 -8.96 -24.28
C LYS A 57 -7.77 -9.31 -22.78
N ALA A 58 -6.57 -9.57 -22.25
CA ALA A 58 -6.34 -9.83 -20.82
C ALA A 58 -6.79 -8.65 -19.96
N LYS A 59 -6.30 -7.43 -20.27
CA LYS A 59 -6.66 -6.17 -19.62
C LYS A 59 -8.17 -5.97 -19.60
N ASN A 60 -8.85 -6.18 -20.72
CA ASN A 60 -10.30 -6.01 -20.80
C ASN A 60 -11.07 -7.02 -19.95
N SER A 61 -10.52 -8.21 -19.68
CA SER A 61 -11.13 -9.25 -18.86
C SER A 61 -10.91 -9.08 -17.34
N LEU A 62 -9.92 -8.27 -16.95
CA LEU A 62 -9.59 -7.95 -15.58
C LEU A 62 -10.43 -6.75 -15.11
N LYS A 63 -11.32 -6.97 -14.13
CA LYS A 63 -12.32 -5.99 -13.67
C LYS A 63 -12.23 -5.66 -12.18
N LYS A 64 -11.71 -6.57 -11.35
CA LYS A 64 -11.67 -6.42 -9.89
C LYS A 64 -10.25 -6.57 -9.36
N ARG A 65 -9.96 -5.88 -8.26
CA ARG A 65 -8.69 -6.03 -7.53
C ARG A 65 -8.46 -7.50 -7.16
N HIS A 66 -7.19 -7.91 -7.20
CA HIS A 66 -6.71 -9.27 -6.98
C HIS A 66 -7.16 -10.32 -8.00
N GLN A 67 -7.93 -9.93 -9.01
CA GLN A 67 -8.24 -10.82 -10.12
C GLN A 67 -6.97 -11.05 -10.95
N SER A 68 -6.71 -12.31 -11.29
CA SER A 68 -5.60 -12.71 -12.16
C SER A 68 -6.06 -13.40 -13.44
N ARG A 69 -5.25 -13.31 -14.49
CA ARG A 69 -5.46 -13.98 -15.77
C ARG A 69 -4.13 -14.45 -16.35
N LYS A 70 -4.08 -15.74 -16.69
CA LYS A 70 -2.93 -16.37 -17.36
C LYS A 70 -3.18 -16.41 -18.86
N VAL A 71 -2.26 -15.86 -19.64
CA VAL A 71 -2.41 -15.73 -21.09
C VAL A 71 -1.11 -16.13 -21.79
N TRP A 72 -1.22 -17.05 -22.75
CA TRP A 72 -0.13 -17.39 -23.65
C TRP A 72 0.07 -16.29 -24.69
N ILE A 73 1.30 -15.85 -24.86
CA ILE A 73 1.69 -14.81 -25.82
C ILE A 73 2.87 -15.34 -26.63
N SER A 74 2.75 -15.30 -27.96
CA SER A 74 3.83 -15.70 -28.87
C SER A 74 5.00 -14.72 -28.77
N MET A 75 6.21 -15.26 -28.75
CA MET A 75 7.44 -14.47 -28.65
C MET A 75 7.82 -13.90 -30.02
N THR A 76 7.46 -12.63 -30.27
CA THR A 76 8.00 -11.87 -31.40
C THR A 76 9.49 -11.58 -31.18
N GLU A 77 10.22 -11.15 -32.21
CA GLU A 77 11.65 -10.82 -32.07
C GLU A 77 11.90 -9.77 -30.98
N GLU A 78 11.00 -8.79 -30.83
CA GLU A 78 11.10 -7.73 -29.81
C GLU A 78 10.86 -8.29 -28.41
N LEU A 79 9.82 -9.11 -28.23
CA LEU A 79 9.53 -9.73 -26.93
C LEU A 79 10.62 -10.71 -26.54
N ARG A 80 11.17 -11.45 -27.51
CA ARG A 80 12.22 -12.43 -27.25
C ARG A 80 13.43 -11.74 -26.64
N LYS A 81 13.91 -10.63 -27.21
CA LYS A 81 15.03 -9.82 -26.65
C LYS A 81 14.79 -9.33 -25.22
N ILE A 82 13.53 -9.13 -24.83
CA ILE A 82 13.17 -8.63 -23.50
C ILE A 82 13.14 -9.77 -22.47
N TYR A 83 12.58 -10.92 -22.85
CA TYR A 83 12.26 -11.99 -21.89
C TYR A 83 13.12 -13.24 -21.99
N ILE A 84 13.86 -13.41 -23.08
CA ILE A 84 14.65 -14.62 -23.36
C ILE A 84 16.01 -14.19 -23.91
N ASP A 85 17.09 -14.58 -23.25
CA ASP A 85 18.44 -14.31 -23.76
C ASP A 85 18.80 -15.21 -24.96
N GLU A 86 20.04 -15.07 -25.45
CA GLU A 86 20.53 -15.86 -26.59
C GLU A 86 20.64 -17.36 -26.26
N ASP A 87 20.86 -17.69 -24.98
CA ASP A 87 21.02 -19.05 -24.47
C ASP A 87 19.68 -19.69 -24.06
N GLY A 88 18.58 -18.93 -24.07
CA GLY A 88 17.24 -19.41 -23.75
C GLY A 88 16.82 -19.23 -22.30
N ASN A 89 17.58 -18.50 -21.49
CA ASN A 89 17.24 -18.19 -20.10
C ASN A 89 16.17 -17.12 -20.02
N ILE A 90 15.30 -17.21 -19.01
CA ILE A 90 14.27 -16.21 -18.77
C ILE A 90 14.86 -15.02 -18.03
N GLN A 91 14.71 -13.84 -18.62
CA GLN A 91 15.23 -12.58 -18.09
C GLN A 91 14.18 -11.48 -18.09
N PHE A 92 14.43 -10.41 -17.34
CA PHE A 92 13.74 -9.14 -17.50
C PHE A 92 14.61 -8.02 -16.93
N ALA A 93 14.61 -6.85 -17.58
CA ALA A 93 15.40 -5.69 -17.15
C ALA A 93 16.92 -5.96 -16.94
N GLY A 94 17.48 -6.94 -17.66
CA GLY A 94 18.89 -7.32 -17.54
C GLY A 94 19.20 -8.26 -16.37
N GLU A 95 18.18 -8.76 -15.68
CA GLU A 95 18.31 -9.72 -14.58
C GLU A 95 17.64 -11.05 -14.93
N TYR A 96 18.22 -12.15 -14.46
CA TYR A 96 17.62 -13.47 -14.58
C TYR A 96 16.49 -13.65 -13.58
N LEU A 97 15.37 -14.21 -14.02
CA LEU A 97 14.25 -14.45 -13.14
C LEU A 97 14.46 -15.73 -12.33
N GLN A 98 14.01 -15.70 -11.06
CA GLN A 98 14.07 -16.87 -10.20
C GLN A 98 12.97 -17.87 -10.57
N GLU A 99 13.37 -19.11 -10.85
CA GLU A 99 12.46 -20.24 -10.97
C GLU A 99 11.89 -20.61 -9.59
N ILE A 100 10.59 -20.87 -9.54
CA ILE A 100 9.89 -21.31 -8.33
C ILE A 100 9.18 -22.64 -8.57
N GLU A 101 9.25 -23.52 -7.57
CA GLU A 101 8.38 -24.68 -7.54
C GLU A 101 6.97 -24.30 -7.05
N GLU A 102 5.99 -25.15 -7.33
CA GLU A 102 4.60 -24.90 -6.95
C GLU A 102 4.40 -24.85 -5.42
N LYS A 103 5.30 -25.52 -4.67
CA LYS A 103 5.39 -25.50 -3.20
C LYS A 103 5.82 -24.13 -2.68
N ASP A 104 6.82 -23.50 -3.30
CA ASP A 104 7.37 -22.20 -2.88
C ASP A 104 6.33 -21.08 -3.08
N ARG A 105 5.44 -21.24 -4.06
CA ARG A 105 4.32 -20.34 -4.32
C ARG A 105 3.25 -20.36 -3.23
N ALA A 106 3.13 -21.45 -2.47
CA ALA A 106 2.21 -21.53 -1.33
C ALA A 106 2.77 -20.73 -0.15
N ASP A 107 4.07 -20.81 0.09
CA ASP A 107 4.74 -20.12 1.19
C ASP A 107 4.78 -18.59 0.97
N ILE A 108 5.08 -18.12 -0.25
CA ILE A 108 5.01 -16.69 -0.59
C ILE A 108 3.60 -16.11 -0.34
N ARG A 109 2.54 -16.85 -0.71
CA ARG A 109 1.16 -16.40 -0.47
C ARG A 109 0.80 -16.38 1.02
N LYS A 110 1.41 -17.25 1.83
CA LYS A 110 1.15 -17.37 3.26
C LYS A 110 1.76 -16.20 4.03
N ASP A 111 2.94 -15.75 3.62
CA ASP A 111 3.59 -14.57 4.19
C ASP A 111 2.83 -13.29 3.85
N ASP A 112 2.32 -13.16 2.62
CA ASP A 112 1.47 -12.03 2.22
C ASP A 112 0.14 -12.00 2.99
N LEU A 113 -0.49 -13.16 3.19
CA LEU A 113 -1.71 -13.29 4.00
C LEU A 113 -1.47 -12.89 5.46
N SER A 114 -0.32 -13.25 6.02
CA SER A 114 0.05 -12.93 7.40
C SER A 114 0.21 -11.41 7.59
N LYS A 115 0.89 -10.74 6.66
CA LYS A 115 1.02 -9.27 6.65
C LYS A 115 -0.32 -8.54 6.48
N ILE A 116 -1.23 -9.08 5.65
CA ILE A 116 -2.58 -8.51 5.47
C ILE A 116 -3.40 -8.67 6.76
N LEU A 117 -3.31 -9.82 7.43
CA LEU A 117 -4.00 -10.08 8.70
C LEU A 117 -3.50 -9.13 9.81
N GLU A 118 -2.19 -8.95 9.95
CA GLU A 118 -1.58 -7.99 10.88
C GLU A 118 -2.10 -6.57 10.63
N LYS A 119 -2.02 -6.09 9.38
CA LYS A 119 -2.47 -4.74 9.00
C LYS A 119 -3.98 -4.53 9.23
N LEU A 120 -4.81 -5.58 9.08
CA LEU A 120 -6.25 -5.52 9.36
C LEU A 120 -6.55 -5.45 10.85
N VAL A 121 -5.85 -6.23 11.67
CA VAL A 121 -5.99 -6.21 13.14
C VAL A 121 -5.60 -4.83 13.67
N GLU A 122 -4.44 -4.30 13.26
CA GLU A 122 -3.98 -2.95 13.62
C GLU A 122 -4.99 -1.86 13.21
N THR A 123 -5.51 -1.93 11.98
CA THR A 123 -6.49 -0.96 11.48
C THR A 123 -7.81 -1.01 12.25
N SER A 124 -8.24 -2.20 12.66
CA SER A 124 -9.48 -2.38 13.43
C SER A 124 -9.34 -1.87 14.87
N GLN A 125 -8.22 -2.14 15.53
CA GLN A 125 -7.91 -1.64 16.87
C GLN A 125 -7.76 -0.12 16.88
N LYS A 126 -7.04 0.45 15.89
CA LYS A 126 -6.89 1.90 15.73
C LYS A 126 -8.23 2.61 15.51
N LYS A 127 -9.10 2.06 14.66
CA LYS A 127 -10.45 2.62 14.42
C LYS A 127 -11.37 2.54 15.65
N GLU A 128 -11.24 1.49 16.47
CA GLU A 128 -12.00 1.38 17.71
C GLU A 128 -11.50 2.34 18.80
N GLY A 129 -10.18 2.50 18.91
CA GLY A 129 -9.53 3.52 19.75
C GLY A 129 -9.96 4.94 19.37
N GLU A 130 -9.83 5.32 18.10
CA GLU A 130 -10.23 6.65 17.61
C GLU A 130 -11.72 6.95 17.83
N LYS A 131 -12.60 5.95 17.72
CA LYS A 131 -14.04 6.11 18.02
C LYS A 131 -14.29 6.39 19.50
N LYS A 132 -13.60 5.68 20.41
CA LYS A 132 -13.72 5.91 21.86
C LYS A 132 -13.20 7.29 22.24
N LEU A 133 -12.09 7.74 21.66
CA LEU A 133 -11.51 9.05 21.94
C LEU A 133 -12.40 10.20 21.44
N LYS A 134 -13.02 10.08 20.26
CA LYS A 134 -13.99 11.08 19.77
C LYS A 134 -15.21 11.22 20.69
N GLN A 135 -15.74 10.10 21.20
CA GLN A 135 -16.86 10.12 22.14
C GLN A 135 -16.51 10.78 23.48
N ILE A 136 -15.25 10.66 23.92
CA ILE A 136 -14.75 11.32 25.12
C ILE A 136 -14.55 12.83 24.85
N ALA A 137 -13.93 13.18 23.73
CA ALA A 137 -13.70 14.56 23.31
C ALA A 137 -15.01 15.36 23.18
N GLU A 138 -16.10 14.76 22.66
CA GLU A 138 -17.41 15.41 22.58
C GLU A 138 -17.98 15.86 23.95
N LYS A 139 -17.51 15.26 25.05
CA LYS A 139 -17.93 15.61 26.42
C LYS A 139 -17.08 16.69 27.07
N TYR A 140 -15.97 17.10 26.43
CA TYR A 140 -15.12 18.15 26.96
C TYR A 140 -15.84 19.50 26.84
N MET A 141 -15.76 20.30 27.89
CA MET A 141 -16.36 21.63 27.93
C MET A 141 -15.32 22.71 27.52
N ILE A 142 -14.64 22.48 26.40
CA ILE A 142 -13.62 23.39 25.85
C ILE A 142 -13.84 23.60 24.34
N GLU A 143 -13.68 24.83 23.87
CA GLU A 143 -13.70 25.13 22.43
C GLU A 143 -12.39 24.70 21.75
N LYS A 144 -12.46 24.44 20.44
CA LYS A 144 -11.26 24.20 19.63
C LYS A 144 -10.31 25.39 19.70
N PHE A 145 -9.02 25.10 19.86
CA PHE A 145 -7.98 26.10 19.81
C PHE A 145 -7.94 26.72 18.40
N THR A 146 -7.91 28.05 18.37
CA THR A 146 -7.72 28.83 17.16
C THR A 146 -6.85 30.03 17.50
N SER A 147 -5.85 30.32 16.68
CA SER A 147 -4.91 31.43 16.89
C SER A 147 -5.59 32.80 16.93
N LYS A 148 -6.79 32.93 16.34
CA LYS A 148 -7.59 34.16 16.36
C LYS A 148 -8.37 34.41 17.65
N LYS A 149 -8.87 33.37 18.32
CA LYS A 149 -9.71 33.52 19.52
C LYS A 149 -8.95 33.28 20.82
N HIS A 150 -7.87 32.51 20.78
CA HIS A 150 -7.17 32.03 21.95
C HIS A 150 -5.74 32.59 22.02
N SER A 151 -5.65 33.91 22.20
CA SER A 151 -4.35 34.61 22.32
C SER A 151 -3.53 34.17 23.53
N ASN A 152 -4.17 33.62 24.57
CA ASN A 152 -3.51 33.02 25.71
C ASN A 152 -3.49 31.47 25.59
N ALA A 153 -2.55 30.96 24.81
CA ALA A 153 -2.37 29.52 24.59
C ALA A 153 -2.09 28.74 25.88
N LYS A 154 -1.36 29.35 26.83
CA LYS A 154 -1.07 28.74 28.13
C LYS A 154 -2.34 28.46 28.93
N GLN A 155 -3.25 29.43 28.99
CA GLN A 155 -4.53 29.24 29.69
C GLN A 155 -5.41 28.18 29.00
N TRP A 156 -5.38 28.12 27.67
CA TRP A 156 -6.15 27.13 26.92
C TRP A 156 -5.62 25.71 27.16
N ILE A 157 -4.30 25.49 27.12
CA ILE A 157 -3.71 24.16 27.35
C ILE A 157 -3.93 23.71 28.81
N GLU A 158 -3.82 24.61 29.79
CA GLU A 158 -4.14 24.29 31.18
C GLU A 158 -5.63 23.89 31.37
N THR A 159 -6.52 24.48 30.57
CA THR A 159 -7.95 24.10 30.58
C THR A 159 -8.16 22.73 29.94
N PHE A 160 -7.45 22.45 28.84
CA PHE A 160 -7.45 21.14 28.19
C PHE A 160 -6.92 20.03 29.12
N GLU A 161 -5.80 20.26 29.81
CA GLU A 161 -5.23 19.29 30.76
C GLU A 161 -6.13 19.01 31.97
N LYS A 162 -6.87 20.03 32.45
CA LYS A 162 -7.90 19.83 33.47
C LYS A 162 -9.04 18.94 32.98
N GLU A 163 -9.44 19.09 31.72
CA GLU A 163 -10.45 18.21 31.12
C GLU A 163 -9.91 16.78 30.96
N CYS A 164 -8.64 16.59 30.55
CA CYS A 164 -8.00 15.26 30.56
C CYS A 164 -8.02 14.63 31.96
N THR A 165 -7.70 15.41 32.99
CA THR A 165 -7.75 14.94 34.39
C THR A 165 -9.19 14.60 34.81
N ARG A 166 -10.19 15.37 34.37
CA ARG A 166 -11.62 15.12 34.68
C ARG A 166 -12.13 13.78 34.14
N PHE A 167 -11.52 13.26 33.07
CA PHE A 167 -11.86 11.97 32.48
C PHE A 167 -10.81 10.89 32.77
N ASP A 168 -9.97 11.07 33.80
CA ASP A 168 -8.92 10.13 34.22
C ASP A 168 -7.90 9.78 33.12
N ILE A 169 -7.68 10.68 32.16
CA ILE A 169 -6.73 10.50 31.07
C ILE A 169 -5.35 10.97 31.54
N THR A 170 -4.57 10.02 32.00
CA THR A 170 -3.26 10.27 32.61
C THR A 170 -2.09 9.99 31.66
N GLU A 171 -2.27 9.10 30.68
CA GLU A 171 -1.29 8.74 29.65
C GLU A 171 -1.09 9.87 28.64
N ASP A 172 0.17 10.26 28.40
CA ASP A 172 0.50 11.40 27.56
C ASP A 172 0.22 11.12 26.07
N GLU A 173 0.39 9.88 25.61
CA GLU A 173 0.05 9.50 24.22
C GLU A 173 -1.44 9.75 23.94
N ILE A 174 -2.31 9.37 24.88
CA ILE A 174 -3.77 9.54 24.74
C ILE A 174 -4.14 11.04 24.79
N LYS A 175 -3.49 11.82 25.66
CA LYS A 175 -3.70 13.28 25.70
C LYS A 175 -3.34 13.93 24.37
N ILE A 176 -2.24 13.53 23.74
CA ILE A 176 -1.81 14.03 22.44
C ILE A 176 -2.85 13.69 21.35
N GLU A 177 -3.38 12.47 21.35
CA GLU A 177 -4.39 12.06 20.37
C GLU A 177 -5.69 12.84 20.50
N ILE A 178 -6.16 13.07 21.74
CA ILE A 178 -7.36 13.88 21.99
C ILE A 178 -7.09 15.34 21.65
N LEU A 179 -5.93 15.88 21.99
CA LEU A 179 -5.54 17.27 21.71
C LEU A 179 -5.70 17.60 20.22
N ARG A 180 -5.31 16.69 19.33
CA ARG A 180 -5.47 16.85 17.87
C ARG A 180 -6.92 17.09 17.46
N LEU A 181 -7.91 16.53 18.15
CA LEU A 181 -9.33 16.75 17.85
C LEU A 181 -9.77 18.20 18.11
N PHE A 182 -9.04 18.92 18.97
CA PHE A 182 -9.30 20.29 19.38
C PHE A 182 -8.44 21.33 18.69
N LEU A 183 -7.52 20.95 17.80
CA LEU A 183 -6.74 21.88 17.00
C LEU A 183 -7.47 22.21 15.69
N ASP A 184 -7.35 23.46 15.23
CA ASP A 184 -7.79 23.83 13.89
C ASP A 184 -6.82 23.30 12.81
N LYS A 185 -7.23 23.37 11.54
CA LYS A 185 -6.46 22.80 10.42
C LYS A 185 -5.02 23.35 10.35
N PHE A 186 -4.83 24.65 10.60
CA PHE A 186 -3.51 25.27 10.54
C PHE A 186 -2.60 24.82 11.70
N CYS A 187 -3.16 24.64 12.91
CA CYS A 187 -2.43 24.12 14.06
C CYS A 187 -2.12 22.62 13.92
N LEU A 188 -3.03 21.85 13.30
CA LEU A 188 -2.80 20.45 12.96
C LEU A 188 -1.65 20.29 11.96
N ASP A 189 -1.63 21.10 10.90
CA ASP A 189 -0.58 21.07 9.89
C ASP A 189 0.79 21.38 10.53
N TRP A 190 0.87 22.33 11.46
CA TRP A 190 2.09 22.62 12.23
C TRP A 190 2.50 21.48 13.18
N HIS A 191 1.55 20.90 13.92
CA HIS A 191 1.80 19.74 14.78
C HIS A 191 2.35 18.56 13.96
N CYS A 192 1.87 18.33 12.74
CA CYS A 192 2.40 17.30 11.85
C CYS A 192 3.80 17.64 11.32
N MET A 193 4.11 18.93 11.10
CA MET A 193 5.44 19.38 10.68
C MET A 193 6.51 19.31 11.78
N GLY A 194 6.13 19.37 13.07
CA GLY A 194 7.04 19.30 14.21
C GLY A 194 7.69 17.93 14.45
N ASN A 195 7.13 16.86 13.87
CA ASN A 195 7.67 15.49 13.95
C ASN A 195 8.59 15.10 12.78
N VAL A 196 8.91 16.04 11.88
CA VAL A 196 9.64 15.75 10.63
C VAL A 196 11.14 15.43 10.82
N ASN A 197 11.66 15.46 12.06
CA ASN A 197 13.04 15.02 12.31
C ASN A 197 13.18 13.55 12.75
N GLU A 198 12.08 12.81 12.93
CA GLU A 198 12.15 11.35 13.08
C GLU A 198 10.88 10.71 12.49
N VAL A 199 11.10 9.89 11.47
CA VAL A 199 10.12 9.01 10.80
C VAL A 199 9.26 9.69 9.73
N GLU A 200 9.74 9.62 8.49
CA GLU A 200 8.90 9.63 7.30
C GLU A 200 7.89 8.47 7.38
N ASN A 201 6.67 8.77 7.80
CA ASN A 201 5.40 8.25 7.28
C ASN A 201 4.27 8.76 8.18
N TYR A 202 3.08 8.91 7.60
CA TYR A 202 1.81 9.36 8.21
C TYR A 202 1.48 10.86 8.10
N CYS A 203 1.09 11.24 6.88
CA CYS A 203 -0.18 11.95 6.67
C CYS A 203 -1.06 11.13 5.71
#